data_AF-A0A2E2EK36-F1
#
_entry.id   AF-A0A2E2EK36-F1
#
_cell.length_a   1.000
_cell.length_b   1.000
_cell.length_c   1.000
_cell.angle_alpha   90.00
_cell.angle_beta   90.00
_cell.angle_gamma   90.00
#
_symmetry.space_group_name_H-M   'P 1'
#
loop_
_entity.id
_entity.type
_entity.pdbx_description
1 polymer ?
#
loop_
_entity_poly.entity_id
_entity_poly.type
_entity_poly.pdbx_seq_one_letter_code
_entity_poly.pdbx_strand_id
1 'polypeptide(L)'
;MDIATIIGLVLAIAAILGSILSGGSLAAFIDVPSILVVGGGVIAAIFIKWPMDQIKLLVTIYLKSILNTATDPKGECVGKKKKNYREGGGRGRA
;
A
#
# COMPACT_ATOMS: atom_id res chain seq x y z
N MET A 1 -16.00 1.07 3.78
CA MET A 1 -14.71 0.48 4.16
C MET A 1 -14.88 -1.01 4.25
N ASP A 2 -13.94 -1.79 3.72
CA ASP A 2 -14.01 -3.25 3.69
C ASP A 2 -13.86 -3.87 5.08
N ILE A 3 -14.56 -4.97 5.34
CA ILE A 3 -14.55 -5.68 6.64
C ILE A 3 -13.13 -6.12 7.03
N ALA A 4 -12.29 -6.45 6.03
CA ALA A 4 -10.90 -6.85 6.23
C ALA A 4 -10.05 -5.72 6.83
N THR A 5 -10.28 -4.47 6.38
CA THR A 5 -9.59 -3.28 6.91
C THR A 5 -9.99 -3.03 8.36
N ILE A 6 -11.26 -3.23 8.69
CA ILE A 6 -11.78 -3.05 10.05
C ILE A 6 -11.17 -4.10 10.99
N ILE A 7 -11.18 -5.38 10.59
CA ILE A 7 -10.62 -6.47 11.40
C ILE A 7 -9.11 -6.28 11.59
N GLY A 8 -8.39 -5.97 10.51
CA GLY A 8 -6.94 -5.71 10.59
C GLY A 8 -6.60 -4.55 11.53
N LEU A 9 -7.39 -3.48 11.51
CA LEU A 9 -7.22 -2.34 12.41
C LEU A 9 -7.46 -2.73 13.88
N VAL A 10 -8.51 -3.49 14.17
CA VAL A 10 -8.83 -3.95 15.53
C VAL A 10 -7.72 -4.85 16.07
N LEU A 11 -7.22 -5.79 15.27
CA LEU A 11 -6.12 -6.69 15.68
C LEU A 11 -4.83 -5.93 15.93
N ALA A 12 -4.50 -4.94 15.11
CA ALA A 12 -3.32 -4.10 15.32
C ALA A 12 -3.39 -3.32 16.63
N ILE A 13 -4.55 -2.71 16.92
CA ILE A 13 -4.77 -1.99 18.18
C ILE A 13 -4.70 -2.95 19.38
N ALA A 14 -5.31 -4.12 19.29
CA ALA A 14 -5.26 -5.13 20.34
C ALA A 14 -3.84 -5.63 20.64
N ALA A 15 -3.01 -5.81 19.60
CA ALA A 15 -1.61 -6.20 19.76
C ALA A 15 -0.77 -5.12 20.45
N ILE A 16 -0.99 -3.84 20.11
CA ILE A 16 -0.31 -2.70 20.74
C ILE A 16 -0.74 -2.55 22.20
N LEU A 17 -2.05 -2.62 22.48
CA LEU A 17 -2.55 -2.54 23.85
C LEU A 17 -2.07 -3.73 24.70
N GLY A 18 -2.05 -4.93 24.13
CA GLY A 18 -1.54 -6.13 24.79
C GLY A 18 -0.06 -6.04 25.13
N SER A 19 0.78 -5.49 24.24
CA SER A 19 2.21 -5.32 24.51
C SER A 19 2.50 -4.26 25.58
N ILE A 20 1.71 -3.19 25.62
CA ILE A 20 1.82 -2.15 26.66
C ILE A 20 1.42 -2.71 28.03
N LEU A 21 0.28 -3.42 28.11
CA LEU A 21 -0.21 -4.01 29.36
C LEU A 21 0.70 -5.11 29.91
N SER A 22 1.48 -5.79 29.04
CA SER A 22 2.43 -6.83 29.45
C SER A 22 3.69 -6.31 30.16
N GLY A 23 3.82 -5.00 30.38
CA GLY A 23 4.84 -4.44 31.29
C GLY A 23 5.85 -3.47 30.65
N GLY A 24 5.54 -2.88 29.50
CA GLY A 24 6.41 -1.90 28.86
C GLY A 24 6.10 -0.46 29.27
N SER A 25 7.13 0.36 29.49
CA SER A 25 6.95 1.83 29.50
C SER A 25 6.67 2.32 28.07
N LEU A 26 5.81 3.34 27.90
CA LEU A 26 5.54 3.92 26.57
C LEU A 26 6.82 4.41 25.85
N ALA A 27 7.83 4.81 26.62
CA ALA A 27 9.14 5.23 26.10
C ALA A 27 9.90 4.08 25.41
N ALA A 28 9.62 2.82 25.75
CA ALA A 28 10.24 1.66 25.11
C ALA A 28 9.67 1.36 23.71
N PHE A 29 8.58 2.01 23.30
CA PHE A 29 7.95 1.83 21.99
C PHE A 29 8.22 3.00 21.02
N ILE A 30 8.79 4.10 21.52
CA ILE A 30 9.16 5.28 20.72
C ILE A 30 10.65 5.51 20.89
N ASP A 31 11.44 4.57 20.39
CA ASP A 31 12.89 4.65 20.35
C ASP A 31 13.40 4.78 18.91
N VAL A 32 14.51 5.51 18.75
CA VAL A 32 15.14 5.74 17.45
C VAL A 32 15.52 4.43 16.74
N PRO A 33 16.09 3.40 17.42
CA PRO A 33 16.34 2.10 16.81
C PRO A 33 15.09 1.43 16.21
N SER A 34 13.98 1.38 16.94
CA SER A 34 12.73 0.79 16.45
C SER A 34 12.19 1.50 15.20
N ILE A 35 12.26 2.83 15.16
CA ILE A 35 11.83 3.61 13.99
C ILE A 35 12.71 3.31 12.77
N LEU A 36 14.03 3.18 12.96
CA LEU A 36 14.96 2.85 11.89
C LEU A 36 14.74 1.44 11.34
N VAL A 37 14.53 0.43 12.21
CA VAL A 37 14.34 -0.96 11.77
C VAL A 37 12.98 -1.15 11.10
N VAL A 38 11.91 -0.62 11.68
CA VAL A 38 10.56 -0.77 11.10
C VAL A 38 10.41 0.11 9.87
N GLY A 39 10.74 1.40 9.96
CA GLY A 39 10.65 2.32 8.84
C GLY A 39 11.61 1.95 7.70
N GLY A 40 12.89 1.77 8.02
CA GLY A 40 13.90 1.38 7.03
C GLY A 40 13.67 -0.01 6.47
N GLY A 41 13.29 -0.98 7.31
CA GLY A 41 13.02 -2.36 6.90
C GLY A 41 11.82 -2.48 5.96
N VAL A 42 10.71 -1.79 6.23
CA VAL A 42 9.53 -1.79 5.34
C VAL A 42 9.86 -1.13 4.01
N ILE A 43 10.56 0.00 4.02
CA ILE A 43 10.97 0.69 2.79
C ILE A 43 11.90 -0.22 1.96
N ALA A 44 12.89 -0.85 2.58
CA ALA A 44 13.80 -1.78 1.91
C ALA A 44 13.05 -3.00 1.34
N ALA A 45 12.11 -3.58 2.10
CA ALA A 45 11.30 -4.71 1.65
C ALA A 45 10.47 -4.36 0.41
N ILE A 46 9.90 -3.15 0.35
CA ILE A 46 9.15 -2.65 -0.81
C ILE A 46 10.06 -2.56 -2.05
N PHE A 47 11.27 -2.01 -1.90
CA PHE A 47 12.23 -1.91 -2.99
C PHE A 47 12.75 -3.27 -3.49
N ILE A 48 12.88 -4.27 -2.61
CA ILE A 48 13.29 -5.63 -3.00
C ILE A 48 12.15 -6.36 -3.74
N LYS A 49 10.91 -6.20 -3.26
CA LYS A 49 9.75 -6.96 -3.74
C LYS A 49 9.25 -6.50 -5.11
N TRP A 50 9.34 -5.21 -5.42
CA TRP A 50 8.69 -4.62 -6.59
C TRP A 50 9.65 -3.85 -7.51
N PRO A 51 9.47 -3.94 -8.84
CA PRO A 51 10.24 -3.14 -9.78
C PRO A 51 9.88 -1.64 -9.63
N MET A 52 10.88 -0.78 -9.85
CA MET A 52 10.79 0.67 -9.59
C MET A 52 9.61 1.38 -10.26
N ASP A 53 9.15 0.90 -11.41
CA ASP A 53 8.01 1.49 -12.14
C ASP A 53 6.68 1.31 -11.40
N GLN A 54 6.53 0.21 -10.66
CA GLN A 54 5.32 -0.05 -9.86
C GLN A 54 5.33 0.80 -8.59
N ILE A 55 6.49 1.05 -7.99
CA ILE A 55 6.64 1.86 -6.77
C ILE A 55 6.25 3.32 -7.06
N LYS A 56 6.67 3.90 -8.17
CA LYS A 56 6.30 5.27 -8.58
C LYS A 56 4.79 5.41 -8.82
N LEU A 57 4.18 4.39 -9.41
CA LEU A 57 2.73 4.33 -9.62
C LEU A 57 1.98 4.28 -8.28
N LEU A 58 2.46 3.44 -7.35
CA LEU A 58 1.86 3.27 -6.03
C LEU A 58 1.80 4.60 -5.25
N VAL A 59 2.89 5.38 -5.25
CA VAL A 59 2.92 6.70 -4.57
C VAL A 59 1.88 7.66 -5.15
N THR A 60 1.75 7.70 -6.48
CA THR A 60 0.79 8.58 -7.17
C THR A 60 -0.66 8.19 -6.85
N ILE A 61 -0.96 6.89 -6.85
CA ILE A 61 -2.29 6.36 -6.52
C ILE A 61 -2.60 6.58 -5.04
N TYR A 62 -1.64 6.37 -4.14
CA TYR A 62 -1.80 6.59 -2.71
C TYR A 62 -2.14 8.05 -2.38
N LEU A 63 -1.42 9.00 -2.97
CA LEU A 63 -1.69 10.44 -2.79
C LEU A 63 -3.09 10.82 -3.33
N LYS A 64 -3.49 10.25 -4.49
CA LYS A 64 -4.84 10.40 -5.04
C LYS A 64 -5.91 9.80 -4.13
N SER A 65 -5.62 8.66 -3.50
CA SER A 65 -6.55 7.97 -2.60
C SER A 65 -6.78 8.73 -1.29
N ILE A 66 -5.77 9.45 -0.77
CA ILE A 66 -5.92 10.27 0.44
C ILE A 66 -6.59 11.61 0.14
N LEU A 67 -6.38 12.19 -1.04
CA LEU A 67 -6.95 13.49 -1.43
C LEU A 67 -8.36 13.38 -2.07
N ASN A 68 -9.10 12.30 -1.80
CA ASN A 68 -10.52 12.08 -2.17
C ASN A 68 -10.86 12.31 -3.65
N THR A 69 -10.03 11.81 -4.57
CA THR A 69 -10.51 11.50 -5.91
C THR A 69 -10.94 10.04 -5.92
N ALA A 70 -12.25 9.80 -6.08
CA ALA A 70 -12.80 8.46 -6.26
C ALA A 70 -12.20 7.85 -7.53
N THR A 71 -11.04 7.21 -7.40
CA THR A 71 -10.38 6.49 -8.48
C THR A 71 -10.88 5.07 -8.41
N ASP A 72 -11.95 4.78 -9.12
CA ASP A 72 -12.43 3.43 -9.36
C ASP A 72 -11.38 2.63 -10.15
N PRO A 73 -10.79 1.56 -9.57
CA PRO A 73 -9.74 0.77 -10.24
C PRO A 73 -10.22 0.15 -11.57
N LYS A 74 -11.55 0.00 -11.73
CA LYS A 74 -12.16 -0.54 -12.94
C LYS A 74 -12.01 0.40 -14.13
N GLY A 75 -12.09 1.72 -13.93
CA GLY A 75 -11.94 2.72 -14.99
C GLY A 75 -10.54 2.75 -15.61
N GLU A 76 -9.49 2.73 -14.78
CA GLU A 76 -8.10 2.74 -15.27
C GLU A 76 -7.64 1.39 -15.83
N CYS A 77 -8.05 0.26 -15.23
CA CYS A 77 -7.75 -1.08 -15.78
C CYS A 77 -8.44 -1.32 -17.13
N VAL A 78 -9.70 -0.88 -17.28
CA VAL A 78 -10.43 -0.92 -18.55
C VAL A 78 -9.86 0.10 -19.54
N GLY A 79 -9.43 1.28 -19.08
CA GLY A 79 -8.77 2.30 -19.89
C GLY A 79 -7.44 1.81 -20.48
N LYS A 80 -6.57 1.19 -19.66
CA LYS A 80 -5.34 0.54 -20.14
C LYS A 80 -5.63 -0.63 -21.07
N LYS A 81 -6.62 -1.49 -20.77
CA LYS A 81 -7.03 -2.55 -21.71
C LYS A 81 -7.51 -1.98 -23.05
N LYS A 82 -8.36 -0.94 -23.05
CA LYS A 82 -8.86 -0.29 -24.28
C LYS A 82 -7.75 0.40 -25.06
N LYS A 83 -6.82 1.09 -24.39
CA LYS A 83 -5.68 1.73 -25.07
C LYS A 83 -4.74 0.69 -25.67
N ASN A 84 -4.45 -0.39 -24.94
CA ASN A 84 -3.65 -1.51 -25.43
C ASN A 84 -4.36 -2.29 -26.57
N TYR A 85 -5.70 -2.37 -26.55
CA TYR A 85 -6.48 -2.94 -27.68
C TYR A 85 -6.52 -2.01 -28.90
N ARG A 86 -6.51 -0.69 -28.71
CA ARG A 86 -6.47 0.29 -29.82
C ARG A 86 -5.06 0.43 -30.41
N GLU A 87 -4.01 0.28 -29.60
CA GLU A 87 -2.61 0.36 -30.06
C GLU A 87 -2.08 -1.00 -30.55
N GLY A 88 -2.56 -2.12 -30.01
CA GLY A 88 -2.19 -3.49 -30.42
C GLY A 88 -3.15 -4.20 -31.38
N GLY A 89 -4.32 -3.62 -31.66
CA GLY A 89 -5.40 -4.26 -32.45
C GLY A 89 -5.44 -3.93 -33.95
N GLY A 90 -4.42 -3.26 -34.49
CA GLY A 90 -4.36 -2.87 -35.90
C GLY A 90 -3.51 -3.79 -36.81
N ARG A 91 -2.90 -4.86 -36.28
CA ARG A 91 -2.08 -5.79 -37.08
C ARG A 91 -2.44 -7.23 -36.79
N GLY A 92 -3.17 -7.83 -37.73
CA GLY A 92 -3.21 -9.28 -37.91
C GLY A 92 -4.50 -9.95 -37.47
N ARG A 93 -5.58 -9.75 -38.23
CA ARG A 93 -6.53 -10.79 -38.67
C ARG A 93 -7.14 -10.35 -40.01
N ALA A 94 -6.42 -10.66 -41.08
CA ALA A 94 -7.05 -11.12 -42.31
C ALA A 94 -7.43 -12.59 -42.10
#